data_AF-A0A1N6PXK0-F1
#
_entry.id   AF-A0A1N6PXK0-F1
#
_cell.length_a   1.000
_cell.length_b   1.000
_cell.length_c   1.000
_cell.angle_alpha   90.00
_cell.angle_beta   90.00
_cell.angle_gamma   90.00
#
_symmetry.space_group_name_H-M   'P 1'
#
loop_
_entity.id
_entity.type
_entity.pdbx_description
1 polymer ?
#
loop_
_entity_poly.entity_id
_entity_poly.type
_entity_poly.pdbx_seq_one_letter_code
_entity_poly.pdbx_strand_id
1 'polypeptide(L)' 'MPASRNLLVLLVVVLVAALAVTGYSLYQERKKPEGVEISVGNKGLSIEKK' A
#
# COMPACT_ATOMS: atom_id res chain seq x y z
N MET A 1 25.87 8.78 28.68
CA MET A 1 24.75 7.83 28.87
C MET A 1 24.48 7.10 27.55
N PRO A 2 25.08 5.93 27.32
CA PRO A 2 24.97 5.19 26.04
C PRO A 2 23.59 4.54 25.80
N ALA A 3 22.76 4.38 26.85
CA ALA A 3 21.43 3.79 26.77
C ALA A 3 20.45 4.59 25.88
N SER A 4 20.59 5.92 25.80
CA SER A 4 19.71 6.77 24.98
C SER A 4 19.94 6.59 23.48
N ARG A 5 21.18 6.32 23.06
CA ARG A 5 21.51 6.12 21.64
C ARG A 5 20.86 4.85 21.09
N ASN A 6 20.86 3.77 21.89
CA ASN A 6 20.22 2.51 21.51
C ASN A 6 18.69 2.67 21.43
N LEU A 7 18.10 3.42 22.36
CA LEU A 7 16.66 3.73 22.35
C LEU A 7 16.27 4.53 21.09
N LEU A 8 17.05 5.56 20.75
CA LEU A 8 16.82 6.36 19.55
C LEU A 8 16.95 5.53 18.27
N VAL A 9 17.95 4.64 18.20
CA VAL A 9 18.12 3.74 17.05
C VAL A 9 16.93 2.78 16.93
N LEU A 10 16.47 2.19 18.03
CA LEU A 10 15.27 1.34 18.03
C LEU A 10 14.04 2.12 17.56
N LEU A 11 13.85 3.35 18.02
CA LEU A 11 12.76 4.22 17.58
C LEU A 11 12.80 4.47 16.07
N VAL A 12 13.98 4.78 15.53
CA VAL A 12 14.14 4.99 14.07
C VAL A 12 13.83 3.73 13.28
N VAL A 13 14.31 2.57 13.73
CA VAL A 13 14.02 1.29 13.06
C VAL A 13 12.51 1.00 13.05
N VAL A 14 11.83 1.23 14.17
CA VAL A 14 10.37 1.06 14.27
C VAL A 14 9.64 2.02 13.32
N LEU A 15 10.06 3.29 13.26
CA LEU A 15 9.47 4.29 12.36
C LEU A 15 9.65 3.91 10.89
N VAL A 16 10.85 3.48 10.50
CA VAL A 16 11.13 3.03 9.11
C VAL A 16 10.29 1.80 8.77
N ALA A 17 10.18 0.83 9.67
CA ALA A 17 9.34 -0.35 9.47
C ALA A 17 7.86 0.02 9.30
N ALA A 18 7.33 0.93 10.13
CA ALA A 18 5.96 1.41 10.02
C ALA A 18 5.71 2.07 8.65
N LEU A 19 6.61 2.97 8.22
CA LEU A 19 6.51 3.62 6.90
C LEU A 19 6.58 2.62 5.75
N ALA A 20 7.42 1.59 5.85
CA ALA A 20 7.52 0.55 4.82
C ALA A 20 6.22 -0.25 4.71
N VAL A 21 5.62 -0.67 5.82
CA VAL A 21 4.34 -1.41 5.81
C VAL A 21 3.21 -0.54 5.29
N THR A 22 3.05 0.68 5.79
CA THR A 22 1.99 1.59 5.34
C THR A 22 2.16 1.98 3.89
N GLY A 23 3.40 2.30 3.47
CA GLY A 23 3.72 2.61 2.08
C GLY A 23 3.46 1.44 1.15
N TYR A 24 3.77 0.21 1.57
CA TYR A 24 3.49 -0.99 0.80
C TYR A 24 1.99 -1.30 0.72
N SER A 25 1.24 -1.14 1.81
CA SER A 25 -0.22 -1.28 1.82
C SER A 25 -0.88 -0.27 0.88
N LEU A 26 -0.50 1.01 0.99
CA LEU A 26 -1.01 2.07 0.13
C LEU A 26 -0.62 1.84 -1.33
N TYR A 27 0.60 1.37 -1.59
CA TYR A 27 1.06 1.03 -2.92
C TYR A 27 0.27 -0.13 -3.50
N GLN A 28 -0.02 -1.18 -2.72
CA GLN A 28 -0.88 -2.28 -3.15
C GLN A 28 -2.31 -1.82 -3.43
N GLU A 29 -2.88 -0.95 -2.59
CA GLU A 29 -4.21 -0.37 -2.81
C GLU A 29 -4.26 0.48 -4.09
N ARG A 30 -3.21 1.27 -4.36
CA ARG A 30 -3.08 2.05 -5.59
C ARG A 30 -2.70 1.20 -6.80
N LYS A 31 -2.04 0.07 -6.59
CA LYS A 31 -1.67 -0.92 -7.61
C LYS A 31 -2.76 -1.91 -7.92
N LYS A 32 -3.76 -2.09 -7.04
CA LYS A 32 -5.01 -2.72 -7.45
C LYS A 32 -5.47 -1.87 -8.62
N PRO A 33 -5.37 -2.40 -9.84
CA PRO A 33 -5.63 -1.59 -11.00
C PRO A 33 -7.05 -1.08 -10.86
N GLU A 34 -7.33 -0.03 -11.60
CA GLU A 34 -8.57 0.12 -12.34
C GLU A 34 -8.81 -1.21 -13.08
N GLY A 35 -9.16 -2.24 -12.32
CA GLY A 35 -9.45 -3.58 -12.77
C GLY A 35 -10.80 -3.39 -13.39
N VAL A 36 -10.76 -3.16 -14.70
CA VAL A 36 -11.89 -3.13 -15.64
C VAL A 36 -13.12 -3.59 -14.92
N GLU A 37 -13.99 -2.65 -14.58
CA GLU A 37 -15.29 -2.96 -14.01
C GLU A 37 -16.04 -3.73 -15.10
N ILE A 38 -15.87 -5.06 -15.13
CA ILE A 38 -16.59 -5.91 -16.05
C ILE A 38 -18.02 -5.96 -15.50
N SER A 39 -18.78 -4.90 -15.77
CA SER A 39 -20.22 -4.91 -15.64
C SER A 39 -20.76 -5.91 -16.65
N VAL A 40 -20.92 -7.16 -16.20
CA VAL A 40 -21.62 -8.19 -16.95
C VAL A 40 -23.11 -7.85 -16.91
N GLY A 41 -23.52 -6.90 -17.74
CA GLY A 41 -24.93 -6.69 -18.05
C GLY A 41 -25.47 -7.87 -18.86
N ASN A 42 -26.78 -8.10 -18.79
CA ASN A 42 -27.56 -9.15 -19.47
C ASN A 42 -27.37 -9.27 -21.00
N LYS A 43 -26.47 -8.51 -21.63
CA LYS A 43 -26.26 -8.41 -23.09
C LYS A 43 -24.80 -8.49 -23.58
N GLY A 44 -23.83 -8.85 -22.73
CA GLY A 44 -22.45 -9.13 -23.16
C GLY A 44 -21.39 -8.17 -22.62
N LEU A 45 -20.12 -8.62 -22.65
CA LEU A 45 -18.94 -7.93 -22.11
C LEU A 45 -18.70 -6.60 -22.84
N SER A 46 -18.81 -5.46 -22.15
CA SER A 46 -18.32 -4.17 -22.63
C SER A 46 -17.14 -3.73 -21.78
N ILE A 47 -15.98 -3.55 -22.41
CA ILE A 47 -14.74 -3.08 -21.77
C ILE A 47 -14.61 -1.60 -22.10
N GLU A 48 -15.01 -0.72 -21.19
CA GLU A 48 -14.68 0.71 -21.26
C GLU A 48 -13.39 0.96 -20.47
N LYS A 49 -12.37 1.47 -21.16
CA LYS A 49 -11.14 1.99 -20.54
C LYS A 49 -11.37 3.43 -20.14
N LYS A 50 -11.12 3.76 -18.87
CA LYS A 50 -10.92 5.14 -18.44
C LYS A 50 -9.43 5.48 -18.47
#